data_AF-A0A2A3EPV8-F1
#
_entry.id   AF-A0A2A3EPV8-F1
#
_cell.length_a   1.000
_cell.length_b   1.000
_cell.length_c   1.000
_cell.angle_alpha   90.00
_cell.angle_beta   90.00
_cell.angle_gamma   90.00
#
_symmetry.space_group_name_H-M   'P 1'
#
loop_
_entity.id
_entity.type
_entity.pdbx_description
1 polymer ?
#
loop_
_entity_poly.entity_id
_entity_poly.type
_entity_poly.pdbx_seq_one_letter_code
_entity_poly.pdbx_strand_id
1 'polypeptide(L)'
;MSTSNISDKKIVSELRKKLTQDPNLINPCLEEYNFTAKCLEKNKYDYNKCLLYVENYKICKKFWAKIINYRKIKNIKPYIPLPEERQKIKAEYLQSENK
;
A
#
# COMPACT_ATOMS: atom_id res chain seq x y z
N MET A 1 -23.71 -19.45 22.87
CA MET A 1 -23.46 -18.27 22.01
C MET A 1 -22.06 -17.73 22.31
N SER A 2 -21.18 -17.84 21.31
CA SER A 2 -19.98 -17.03 21.05
C SER A 2 -18.82 -17.03 22.07
N THR A 3 -17.99 -18.07 22.05
CA THR A 3 -16.62 -18.08 22.59
C THR A 3 -15.71 -17.21 21.73
N SER A 4 -15.56 -15.93 22.10
CA SER A 4 -14.55 -15.05 21.49
C SER A 4 -13.20 -15.36 22.15
N ASN A 5 -12.42 -16.24 21.53
CA ASN A 5 -11.25 -16.87 22.12
C ASN A 5 -10.11 -15.87 22.37
N ILE A 6 -9.50 -15.95 23.56
CA ILE A 6 -8.30 -15.19 23.98
C ILE A 6 -7.14 -15.31 22.97
N SER A 7 -7.10 -16.41 22.18
CA SER A 7 -6.16 -16.62 21.07
C SER A 7 -6.27 -15.58 19.96
N ASP A 8 -7.50 -15.15 19.62
CA ASP A 8 -7.74 -14.14 18.57
C ASP A 8 -7.19 -12.77 18.98
N LYS A 9 -7.27 -12.43 20.29
CA LYS A 9 -6.71 -11.17 20.81
C LYS A 9 -5.19 -11.14 20.72
N LYS A 10 -4.51 -12.27 20.95
CA LYS A 10 -3.05 -12.38 20.84
C LYS A 10 -2.60 -12.29 19.38
N ILE A 11 -3.31 -12.97 18.47
CA ILE A 11 -3.05 -12.89 17.03
C ILE A 11 -3.22 -11.45 16.52
N VAL A 12 -4.29 -10.75 16.95
CA VAL A 12 -4.53 -9.34 16.57
C VAL A 12 -3.45 -8.40 17.11
N SER A 13 -2.94 -8.61 18.32
CA SER A 13 -1.88 -7.76 18.89
C SER A 13 -0.53 -7.98 18.20
N GLU A 14 -0.24 -9.22 17.80
CA GLU A 14 0.99 -9.60 17.08
C GLU A 14 0.96 -9.11 15.63
N LEU A 15 -0.19 -9.19 14.95
CA LEU A 15 -0.42 -8.58 13.64
C LEU A 15 -0.27 -7.05 13.70
N ARG A 16 -0.79 -6.38 14.74
CA ARG A 16 -0.60 -4.94 14.93
C ARG A 16 0.87 -4.58 15.12
N LYS A 17 1.62 -5.34 15.93
CA LYS A 17 3.08 -5.12 16.07
C LYS A 17 3.82 -5.27 14.74
N LYS A 18 3.49 -6.30 13.95
CA LYS A 18 4.07 -6.50 12.61
C LYS A 18 3.73 -5.35 11.66
N LEU A 19 2.48 -4.88 11.68
CA LEU A 19 2.05 -3.71 10.90
C LEU A 19 2.83 -2.45 11.28
N THR A 20 3.13 -2.23 12.56
CA THR A 20 3.95 -1.09 13.01
C THR A 20 5.42 -1.20 12.55
N GLN A 21 5.94 -2.41 12.38
CA GLN A 21 7.34 -2.66 12.04
C GLN A 21 7.63 -2.69 10.53
N ASP A 22 6.69 -3.18 9.71
CA ASP A 22 6.88 -3.27 8.26
C ASP A 22 6.04 -2.22 7.51
N PRO A 23 6.66 -1.09 7.10
CA PRO A 23 5.96 -0.05 6.34
C PRO A 23 5.42 -0.56 4.99
N ASN A 24 5.93 -1.68 4.46
CA ASN A 24 5.34 -2.29 3.27
C ASN A 24 3.94 -2.83 3.54
N LEU A 25 3.60 -3.23 4.76
CA LEU A 25 2.25 -3.73 5.05
C LEU A 25 1.20 -2.61 5.05
N ILE A 26 1.60 -1.38 5.40
CA ILE A 26 0.68 -0.24 5.53
C ILE A 26 0.69 0.65 4.27
N ASN A 27 1.87 0.89 3.69
CA ASN A 27 2.02 1.80 2.56
C ASN A 27 2.28 1.01 1.27
N PRO A 28 1.29 0.88 0.38
CA PRO A 28 1.47 0.19 -0.90
C PRO A 28 2.28 1.00 -1.93
N CYS A 29 2.67 2.23 -1.60
CA CYS A 29 3.50 3.13 -2.41
C CYS A 29 4.85 3.45 -1.75
N LEU A 30 5.37 2.52 -0.94
CA LEU A 30 6.62 2.75 -0.20
C LEU A 30 7.82 2.90 -1.15
N GLU A 31 7.85 2.14 -2.24
CA GLU A 31 8.94 2.22 -3.22
C GLU A 31 8.97 3.57 -3.93
N GLU A 32 7.82 4.06 -4.40
CA GLU A 32 7.68 5.38 -5.05
C GLU A 32 8.02 6.52 -4.09
N TYR A 33 7.67 6.38 -2.82
CA TYR A 33 8.09 7.30 -1.77
C TYR A 33 9.62 7.31 -1.62
N ASN A 34 10.25 6.13 -1.57
CA ASN A 34 11.71 6.01 -1.45
C ASN A 34 12.43 6.62 -2.66
N PHE A 35 11.91 6.46 -3.88
CA PHE A 35 12.47 7.12 -5.06
C PHE A 35 12.38 8.64 -4.97
N THR A 36 11.23 9.16 -4.53
CA THR A 36 11.04 10.60 -4.32
C THR A 36 12.02 11.13 -3.27
N ALA A 37 12.13 10.44 -2.12
CA ALA A 37 13.06 10.81 -1.05
C ALA A 37 14.52 10.82 -1.52
N LYS A 38 14.96 9.77 -2.23
CA LYS A 38 16.31 9.69 -2.80
C LYS A 38 16.59 10.80 -3.82
N CYS A 39 15.59 11.15 -4.63
CA CYS A 39 15.73 12.24 -5.59
C CYS A 39 15.88 13.59 -4.88
N LEU A 40 15.07 13.86 -3.86
CA LEU A 40 15.14 15.09 -3.07
C LEU A 40 16.47 15.23 -2.35
N GLU A 41 16.97 14.15 -1.73
CA GLU A 41 18.27 14.13 -1.05
C GLU A 41 19.41 14.50 -2.01
N LYS A 42 19.41 13.94 -3.23
CA LYS A 42 20.42 14.25 -4.26
C LYS A 42 20.31 15.67 -4.81
N ASN A 43 19.11 16.23 -4.87
CA ASN A 43 18.83 17.53 -5.49
C ASN A 43 18.66 18.67 -4.49
N LYS A 44 19.14 18.51 -3.24
CA LYS A 44 19.01 19.54 -2.17
C LYS A 44 17.56 19.97 -1.95
N TYR A 45 16.63 19.02 -1.99
CA TYR A 45 15.19 19.21 -1.83
C TYR A 45 14.51 20.06 -2.91
N ASP A 46 15.11 20.15 -4.11
CA ASP A 46 14.46 20.76 -5.27
C ASP A 46 13.40 19.81 -5.86
N TYR A 47 12.15 20.10 -5.55
CA TYR A 47 10.99 19.33 -6.02
C TYR A 47 10.83 19.36 -7.55
N ASN A 48 11.27 20.43 -8.23
CA ASN A 48 11.09 20.57 -9.67
C ASN A 48 11.92 19.53 -10.43
N LYS A 49 13.07 19.13 -9.88
CA LYS A 49 13.92 18.09 -10.46
C LYS A 49 13.41 16.67 -10.23
N CYS A 50 12.44 16.52 -9.33
CA CYS A 50 11.89 15.23 -8.91
C CYS A 50 10.42 15.04 -9.29
N LEU A 51 9.87 15.90 -10.17
CA LEU A 51 8.45 15.90 -10.54
C LEU A 51 7.96 14.53 -11.02
N LEU A 52 8.77 13.82 -11.81
CA LEU A 52 8.43 12.48 -12.30
C LEU A 52 8.22 11.48 -11.15
N TYR A 53 9.10 11.48 -10.15
CA TYR A 53 8.98 10.57 -9.00
C TYR A 53 7.78 10.93 -8.12
N VAL A 54 7.54 12.23 -7.94
CA VAL A 54 6.36 12.75 -7.23
C VAL A 54 5.07 12.37 -7.95
N GLU A 55 5.05 12.44 -9.28
CA GLU A 55 3.92 12.05 -10.11
C GLU A 55 3.64 10.55 -10.01
N ASN A 56 4.67 9.71 -10.11
CA ASN A 56 4.56 8.27 -9.88
C ASN A 56 3.98 7.95 -8.50
N TYR A 57 4.44 8.63 -7.45
CA TYR A 57 3.89 8.49 -6.10
C TYR A 57 2.40 8.89 -6.04
N LYS A 58 2.00 9.98 -6.70
CA LYS A 58 0.59 10.40 -6.79
C LYS A 58 -0.27 9.39 -7.53
N ILE A 59 0.21 8.83 -8.64
CA ILE A 59 -0.48 7.81 -9.44
C ILE A 59 -0.68 6.55 -8.59
N CYS A 60 0.38 6.09 -7.91
CA CYS A 60 0.29 4.94 -7.01
C CYS A 60 -0.77 5.15 -5.92
N LYS A 61 -0.79 6.31 -5.26
CA LYS A 61 -1.81 6.62 -4.24
C LYS A 61 -3.22 6.60 -4.80
N LYS A 62 -3.43 7.18 -5.99
CA LYS A 62 -4.75 7.18 -6.66
C LYS A 62 -5.21 5.77 -6.99
N PHE A 63 -4.32 4.92 -7.51
CA PHE A 63 -4.62 3.53 -7.82
C PHE A 63 -5.06 2.75 -6.56
N TRP A 64 -4.25 2.78 -5.50
CA TRP A 64 -4.58 2.04 -4.28
C TRP A 64 -5.80 2.60 -3.55
N ALA A 65 -6.05 3.91 -3.62
CA ALA A 65 -7.28 4.50 -3.09
C ALA A 65 -8.53 3.89 -3.74
N LYS A 66 -8.52 3.67 -5.07
CA LYS A 66 -9.63 2.99 -5.77
C LYS A 66 -9.81 1.55 -5.28
N ILE A 67 -8.72 0.79 -5.17
CA ILE A 67 -8.77 -0.61 -4.68
C ILE A 67 -9.27 -0.70 -3.24
N ILE A 68 -8.78 0.17 -2.35
CA ILE A 68 -9.22 0.24 -0.96
C ILE A 68 -10.71 0.58 -0.90
N ASN A 69 -11.17 1.55 -1.70
CA ASN A 69 -12.58 1.92 -1.75
C ASN A 69 -13.45 0.75 -2.24
N TYR A 70 -13.02 0.06 -3.30
CA TYR A 70 -13.67 -1.15 -3.79
C TYR A 70 -13.77 -2.24 -2.71
N ARG A 71 -12.67 -2.53 -2.02
CA ARG A 71 -12.65 -3.53 -0.92
C ARG A 71 -13.54 -3.10 0.25
N LYS A 72 -13.61 -1.81 0.58
CA LYS A 72 -14.53 -1.27 1.59
C LYS A 72 -15.99 -1.49 1.20
N ILE A 73 -16.37 -1.15 -0.03
CA ILE A 73 -17.74 -1.35 -0.53
C ILE A 73 -18.12 -2.83 -0.51
N LYS A 74 -17.18 -3.71 -0.84
CA LYS A 74 -17.37 -5.17 -0.81
C LYS A 74 -17.18 -5.80 0.58
N ASN A 75 -16.92 -5.01 1.62
CA ASN A 75 -16.63 -5.46 2.99
C ASN A 75 -15.47 -6.50 3.09
N ILE A 76 -14.49 -6.43 2.19
CA ILE A 76 -13.33 -7.33 2.16
C ILE A 76 -12.26 -6.78 3.10
N LYS A 77 -11.94 -7.54 4.15
CA LYS A 77 -10.85 -7.24 5.10
C LYS A 77 -9.65 -8.17 4.83
N PRO A 78 -8.41 -7.68 4.88
CA PRO A 78 -8.01 -6.29 5.15
C PRO A 78 -8.35 -5.34 3.98
N TYR A 79 -8.68 -4.08 4.31
CA TYR A 79 -9.01 -3.05 3.32
C TYR A 79 -7.80 -2.65 2.46
N ILE A 80 -6.62 -2.66 3.08
CA ILE A 80 -5.35 -2.54 2.36
C ILE A 80 -4.95 -3.97 1.98
N PRO A 81 -4.76 -4.26 0.67
CA PRO A 81 -4.35 -5.59 0.22
C PRO A 81 -2.98 -5.99 0.79
N LEU A 82 -2.77 -7.28 1.01
CA LEU A 82 -1.48 -7.83 1.44
C LEU A 82 -0.45 -7.78 0.30
N PRO A 83 0.87 -7.74 0.58
CA PRO A 83 1.91 -7.65 -0.45
C PRO A 83 1.78 -8.67 -1.59
N GLU A 84 1.41 -9.92 -1.29
CA GLU A 84 1.19 -10.98 -2.29
C GLU A 84 -0.01 -10.67 -3.20
N GLU A 85 -1.13 -10.20 -2.63
CA GLU A 85 -2.30 -9.77 -3.41
C GLU A 85 -1.97 -8.57 -4.29
N ARG A 86 -1.11 -7.67 -3.81
CA ARG A 86 -0.78 -6.44 -4.55
C ARG A 86 -0.08 -6.76 -5.87
N GLN A 87 0.79 -7.76 -5.89
CA GLN A 87 1.48 -8.17 -7.13
C GLN A 87 0.46 -8.69 -8.15
N LYS A 88 -0.51 -9.50 -7.72
CA LYS A 88 -1.59 -10.01 -8.58
C LYS A 88 -2.47 -8.89 -9.11
N ILE A 89 -2.95 -7.99 -8.24
CA ILE A 89 -3.81 -6.86 -8.63
C ILE A 89 -3.08 -5.93 -9.62
N LYS A 90 -1.78 -5.66 -9.40
CA LYS A 90 -0.97 -4.88 -10.35
C LYS A 90 -0.86 -5.60 -11.70
N ALA A 91 -0.59 -6.90 -11.72
CA ALA A 91 -0.46 -7.68 -12.94
C ALA A 91 -1.79 -7.72 -13.74
N GLU A 92 -2.91 -7.96 -13.05
CA GLU A 92 -4.26 -7.94 -13.65
C GLU A 92 -4.58 -6.55 -14.24
N TYR A 93 -4.26 -5.47 -13.53
CA TYR A 93 -4.47 -4.11 -14.03
C TYR A 93 -3.67 -3.85 -15.31
N LEU A 94 -2.38 -4.20 -15.32
CA LEU A 94 -1.52 -4.05 -16.50
C LEU A 94 -2.01 -4.91 -17.68
N GLN A 95 -2.56 -6.09 -17.44
CA GLN A 95 -3.16 -6.90 -18.50
C GLN A 95 -4.42 -6.25 -19.08
N SER A 96 -5.24 -5.62 -18.23
CA SER A 96 -6.47 -4.94 -18.67
C SER A 96 -6.21 -3.67 -19.49
N GLU A 97 -5.10 -2.98 -19.26
CA GLU A 97 -4.72 -1.76 -19.98
C GLU A 97 -4.00 -2.06 -21.33
N ASN A 98 -3.52 -3.29 -21.52
CA ASN A 98 -2.85 -3.73 -22.76
C ASN A 98 -3.81 -4.34 -23.80
N LYS A 99 -5.13 -4.23 -23.59
CA LYS A 99 -6.18 -4.75 -24.48
C LYS A 99 -7.07 -3.62 -24.97
#